data_AF-A0A9P9TJQ5-F1
#
_entry.id   AF-A0A9P9TJQ5-F1
#
_cell.length_a   1.000
_cell.length_b   1.000
_cell.length_c   1.000
_cell.angle_alpha   90.00
_cell.angle_beta   90.00
_cell.angle_gamma   90.00
#
_symmetry.space_group_name_H-M   'P 1'
#
loop_
_entity.id
_entity.type
_entity.pdbx_description
1 polymer ?
#
loop_
_entity_poly.entity_id
_entity_poly.type
_entity_poly.pdbx_seq_one_letter_code
_entity_poly.pdbx_strand_id
1 'polypeptide(L)'
;MNTLFNTALKQSTSLKRDLSSPTTGQPLSPSFLGQISASLTSFSRTLDSYADLIKSELNPSKKEKAEERLKSFRAELQSFREEFKELKLQNEDVQSSVNRQELLGRRPHHTATPDNPYSNASVAANANVSSPWAPKEGGQSSLSMQSGDQARENHALREQNFFANTHTALDEYLARGQAVLGDLGQQREILKGTQKRLYSVANTLGVSGDTIRMIERRAKQDKWIFWAGVVIFFGFCWLVLHYLR
;
A
#
# COMPACT_ATOMS: atom_id res chain seq x y z
N MET A 1 16.89 11.52 15.44
CA MET A 1 16.57 10.25 16.12
C MET A 1 15.15 10.21 16.72
N ASN A 2 14.85 11.00 17.76
CA ASN A 2 13.60 10.82 18.53
C ASN A 2 12.31 11.13 17.75
N THR A 3 12.32 12.07 16.80
CA THR A 3 11.13 12.41 16.01
C THR A 3 10.72 11.27 15.09
N LEU A 4 11.66 10.70 14.32
CA LEU A 4 11.43 9.56 13.44
C LEU A 4 10.98 8.32 14.21
N PHE A 5 11.61 8.06 15.36
CA PHE A 5 11.20 6.97 16.24
C PHE A 5 9.75 7.13 16.72
N ASN A 6 9.38 8.32 17.20
CA ASN A 6 8.01 8.58 17.67
C ASN A 6 6.97 8.49 16.53
N THR A 7 7.32 8.92 15.31
CA THR A 7 6.44 8.72 14.15
C THR A 7 6.31 7.25 13.78
N ALA A 8 7.41 6.48 13.77
CA ALA A 8 7.37 5.05 13.49
C ALA A 8 6.53 4.30 14.54
N LEU A 9 6.68 4.66 15.83
CA LEU A 9 5.88 4.10 16.91
C LEU A 9 4.39 4.41 16.75
N LYS A 10 4.02 5.64 16.38
CA LYS A 10 2.62 5.99 16.12
C LYS A 10 2.05 5.27 14.91
N GLN A 11 2.86 5.08 13.87
CA GLN A 11 2.48 4.33 12.68
C GLN A 11 2.30 2.85 12.98
N SER A 12 3.16 2.25 13.80
CA SER A 12 3.03 0.84 14.19
C SER A 12 1.81 0.60 15.09
N THR A 13 1.51 1.51 16.02
CA THR A 13 0.30 1.39 16.86
C THR A 13 -0.98 1.61 16.06
N SER A 14 -1.00 2.52 15.09
CA SER A 14 -2.14 2.68 14.18
C SER A 14 -2.33 1.45 13.29
N LEU A 15 -1.24 0.92 12.71
CA LEU A 15 -1.28 -0.30 11.88
C LEU A 15 -1.81 -1.50 12.67
N LYS A 16 -1.34 -1.68 13.91
CA LYS A 16 -1.82 -2.76 14.79
C LYS A 16 -3.31 -2.63 15.10
N ARG A 17 -3.77 -1.41 15.37
CA ARG A 17 -5.21 -1.14 15.59
C ARG A 17 -6.02 -1.44 14.34
N ASP A 18 -5.58 -0.95 13.19
CA ASP A 18 -6.28 -1.14 11.92
C ASP A 18 -6.32 -2.64 11.55
N LEU A 19 -5.24 -3.39 11.76
CA LEU A 19 -5.21 -4.85 11.54
C LEU A 19 -6.07 -5.66 12.54
N SER A 20 -6.31 -5.13 13.74
CA SER A 20 -7.19 -5.74 14.75
C SER A 20 -8.66 -5.32 14.64
N SER A 21 -8.97 -4.27 13.88
CA SER A 21 -10.32 -3.78 13.64
C SER A 21 -11.25 -4.67 12.79
N PRO A 22 -10.78 -5.53 11.86
CA PRO A 22 -11.69 -6.33 11.06
C PRO A 22 -12.41 -7.35 11.96
N THR A 23 -13.73 -7.22 12.05
CA THR A 23 -14.56 -8.23 12.71
C THR A 23 -14.68 -9.43 11.78
N THR A 24 -14.31 -10.61 12.28
CA THR A 24 -14.36 -11.87 11.54
C THR A 24 -15.75 -12.09 10.93
N GLY A 25 -15.83 -12.18 9.60
CA GLY A 25 -17.06 -12.51 8.87
C GLY A 25 -17.76 -11.37 8.12
N GLN A 26 -17.27 -10.12 8.17
CA GLN A 26 -17.75 -9.06 7.28
C GLN A 26 -16.83 -8.85 6.07
N PRO A 27 -17.39 -8.58 4.87
CA PRO A 27 -16.58 -8.18 3.72
C PRO A 27 -15.93 -6.83 4.03
N LEU A 28 -14.61 -6.84 4.19
CA LEU A 28 -13.81 -5.64 4.35
C LEU A 28 -13.95 -4.76 3.11
N SER A 29 -14.16 -3.47 3.34
CA SER A 29 -14.25 -2.53 2.24
C SER A 29 -12.91 -2.48 1.51
N PRO A 30 -12.91 -2.45 0.17
CA PRO A 30 -11.66 -2.36 -0.56
C PRO A 30 -10.90 -1.06 -0.22
N SER A 31 -11.57 -0.02 0.30
CA SER A 31 -10.95 1.27 0.67
C SER A 31 -10.08 1.12 1.90
N PHE A 32 -10.54 0.32 2.86
CA PHE A 32 -9.78 -0.04 4.04
C PHE A 32 -8.53 -0.84 3.68
N LEU A 33 -8.61 -1.81 2.76
CA LEU A 33 -7.44 -2.53 2.26
C LEU A 33 -6.43 -1.60 1.58
N GLY A 34 -6.91 -0.63 0.79
CA GLY A 34 -6.08 0.40 0.18
C GLY A 34 -5.39 1.28 1.22
N GLN A 35 -6.11 1.71 2.25
CA GLN A 35 -5.58 2.51 3.35
C GLN A 35 -4.48 1.78 4.11
N ILE A 36 -4.67 0.49 4.46
CA ILE A 36 -3.65 -0.33 5.13
C ILE A 36 -2.41 -0.52 4.24
N SER A 37 -2.62 -0.76 2.94
CA SER A 37 -1.49 -0.91 2.00
C SER A 37 -0.64 0.36 1.88
N ALA A 38 -1.30 1.54 1.91
CA ALA A 38 -0.64 2.84 1.88
C ALA A 38 0.11 3.12 3.19
N SER A 39 -0.51 2.86 4.35
CA SER A 39 0.13 3.05 5.65
C SER A 39 1.33 2.12 5.84
N LEU A 40 1.25 0.87 5.40
CA LEU A 40 2.36 -0.08 5.41
C LEU A 40 3.55 0.38 4.52
N THR A 41 3.25 0.94 3.34
CA THR A 41 4.27 1.50 2.46
C THR A 41 4.91 2.75 3.08
N SER A 42 4.11 3.60 3.72
CA SER A 42 4.62 4.77 4.44
C SER A 42 5.53 4.37 5.61
N PHE A 43 5.16 3.34 6.37
CA PHE A 43 5.95 2.81 7.48
C PHE A 43 7.27 2.22 7.00
N SER A 44 7.28 1.46 5.89
CA SER A 44 8.52 0.99 5.26
C SER A 44 9.49 2.14 4.97
N ARG A 45 8.99 3.24 4.38
CA ARG A 45 9.81 4.42 4.06
C ARG A 45 10.32 5.16 5.30
N THR A 46 9.53 5.21 6.38
CA THR A 46 9.99 5.83 7.64
C THR A 46 11.07 4.98 8.31
N LEU A 47 10.99 3.65 8.23
CA LEU A 47 12.06 2.75 8.68
C LEU A 47 13.34 2.89 7.86
N ASP A 48 13.24 3.02 6.54
CA ASP A 48 14.40 3.26 5.68
C ASP A 48 15.08 4.60 6.02
N SER A 49 14.27 5.65 6.21
CA SER A 49 14.77 6.96 6.66
C SER A 49 15.40 6.92 8.05
N TYR A 50 14.84 6.09 8.95
CA TYR A 50 15.41 5.86 10.28
C TYR A 50 16.75 5.12 10.20
N ALA A 51 16.86 4.13 9.31
CA ALA A 51 18.10 3.39 9.05
C ALA A 51 19.22 4.30 8.51
N ASP A 52 18.89 5.24 7.62
CA ASP A 52 19.88 6.21 7.13
C ASP A 52 20.33 7.17 8.23
N LEU A 53 19.44 7.54 9.15
CA LEU A 53 19.80 8.36 10.31
C LEU A 53 20.74 7.61 11.26
N ILE A 54 20.57 6.30 11.44
CA ILE A 54 21.47 5.44 12.23
C ILE A 54 22.88 5.42 11.67
N LYS A 55 23.02 5.36 10.33
CA LYS A 55 24.34 5.41 9.68
C LYS A 55 25.08 6.72 9.96
N SER A 56 24.34 7.81 10.14
CA SER A 56 24.90 9.15 10.41
C SER A 56 25.20 9.44 11.89
N GLU A 57 24.78 8.58 12.82
CA GLU A 57 24.97 8.79 14.26
C GLU A 57 26.40 8.42 14.70
N LEU A 58 27.12 9.38 15.27
CA LEU A 58 28.53 9.23 15.67
C LEU A 58 28.70 8.51 17.02
N ASN A 59 27.68 8.52 17.89
CA ASN A 59 27.76 7.93 19.23
C ASN A 59 27.44 6.42 19.19
N PRO A 60 28.40 5.54 19.57
CA PRO A 60 28.22 4.09 19.46
C PRO A 60 27.07 3.55 20.32
N SER A 61 26.90 4.08 21.54
CA SER A 61 25.86 3.62 22.47
C SER A 61 24.43 3.97 22.01
N LYS A 62 24.26 5.09 21.28
CA LYS A 62 22.96 5.49 20.71
C LYS A 62 22.67 4.75 19.41
N LYS A 63 23.72 4.47 18.63
CA LYS A 63 23.64 3.72 17.39
C LYS A 63 23.17 2.29 17.65
N GLU A 64 23.76 1.58 18.61
CA GLU A 64 23.38 0.22 18.98
C GLU A 64 21.91 0.11 19.40
N LYS A 65 21.44 1.01 20.30
CA LYS A 65 20.03 1.07 20.70
C LYS A 65 19.08 1.38 19.55
N ALA A 66 19.52 2.19 18.58
CA ALA A 66 18.71 2.52 17.41
C ALA A 66 18.66 1.36 16.41
N GLU A 67 19.76 0.61 16.26
CA GLU A 67 19.81 -0.61 15.43
C GLU A 67 18.91 -1.72 15.99
N GLU A 68 18.92 -1.92 17.31
CA GLU A 68 18.03 -2.89 17.97
C GLU A 68 16.56 -2.53 17.74
N ARG A 69 16.20 -1.25 17.90
CA ARG A 69 14.83 -0.74 17.61
C ARG A 69 14.46 -0.86 16.14
N LEU A 70 15.40 -0.61 15.23
CA LEU A 70 15.15 -0.79 13.80
C LEU A 70 14.90 -2.27 13.48
N LYS A 71 15.64 -3.18 14.11
CA LYS A 71 15.44 -4.63 13.95
C LYS A 71 14.07 -5.07 14.46
N SER A 72 13.63 -4.58 15.62
CA SER A 72 12.28 -4.87 16.13
C SER A 72 11.19 -4.33 15.20
N PHE A 73 11.31 -3.09 14.72
CA PHE A 73 10.33 -2.52 13.79
C PHE A 73 10.30 -3.24 12.43
N ARG A 74 11.44 -3.75 11.95
CA ARG A 74 11.48 -4.57 10.72
C ARG A 74 10.78 -5.91 10.90
N ALA A 75 10.94 -6.55 12.07
CA ALA A 75 10.20 -7.76 12.40
C ALA A 75 8.69 -7.48 12.49
N GLU A 76 8.27 -6.39 13.13
CA GLU A 76 6.87 -5.96 13.17
C GLU A 76 6.32 -5.67 11.76
N LEU A 77 7.12 -5.08 10.87
CA LEU A 77 6.68 -4.84 9.49
C LEU A 77 6.41 -6.16 8.76
N GLN A 78 7.28 -7.16 8.94
CA GLN A 78 7.09 -8.49 8.35
C GLN A 78 5.81 -9.15 8.87
N SER A 79 5.57 -9.12 10.19
CA SER A 79 4.32 -9.65 10.75
C SER A 79 3.08 -8.91 10.23
N PHE A 80 3.11 -7.57 10.13
CA PHE A 80 2.00 -6.80 9.55
C PHE A 80 1.75 -7.13 8.07
N ARG A 81 2.80 -7.46 7.30
CA ARG A 81 2.65 -7.92 5.90
C ARG A 81 1.99 -9.28 5.82
N GLU A 82 2.34 -10.19 6.72
CA GLU A 82 1.74 -11.52 6.80
C GLU A 82 0.27 -11.45 7.21
N GLU A 83 -0.05 -10.70 8.27
CA GLU A 83 -1.42 -10.46 8.73
C GLU A 83 -2.27 -9.80 7.64
N PHE A 84 -1.74 -8.80 6.94
CA PHE A 84 -2.46 -8.15 5.84
C PHE A 84 -2.71 -9.10 4.66
N LYS A 85 -1.75 -10.00 4.36
CA LYS A 85 -1.92 -11.02 3.31
C LYS A 85 -3.02 -12.02 3.69
N GLU A 86 -3.05 -12.44 4.96
CA GLU A 86 -4.09 -13.31 5.48
C GLU A 86 -5.47 -12.64 5.42
N LEU A 87 -5.58 -11.38 5.87
CA LEU A 87 -6.82 -10.61 5.79
C LEU A 87 -7.32 -10.46 4.35
N LYS A 88 -6.41 -10.27 3.39
CA LYS A 88 -6.76 -10.21 1.97
C LYS A 88 -7.31 -11.54 1.47
N LEU A 89 -6.70 -12.66 1.86
CA LEU A 89 -7.16 -14.00 1.51
C LEU A 89 -8.54 -14.29 2.11
N GLN A 90 -8.73 -14.00 3.41
CA GLN A 90 -10.03 -14.15 4.08
C GLN A 90 -11.12 -13.29 3.42
N ASN A 91 -10.78 -12.07 2.99
CA ASN A 91 -11.70 -11.20 2.27
C ASN A 91 -12.11 -11.79 0.92
N GLU A 92 -11.15 -12.32 0.15
CA GLU A 92 -11.39 -12.99 -1.12
C GLU A 92 -12.27 -14.24 -0.94
N ASP A 93 -12.05 -15.02 0.12
CA ASP A 93 -12.88 -16.18 0.46
C ASP A 93 -14.32 -15.76 0.83
N VAL A 94 -14.49 -14.73 1.65
CA VAL A 94 -15.81 -14.17 1.99
C VAL A 94 -16.50 -13.66 0.73
N GLN A 95 -15.81 -12.89 -0.11
CA GLN A 95 -16.33 -12.36 -1.37
C GLN A 95 -16.73 -13.50 -2.33
N SER A 96 -15.90 -14.54 -2.44
CA SER A 96 -16.18 -15.70 -3.28
C SER A 96 -17.36 -16.52 -2.75
N SER A 97 -17.51 -16.61 -1.43
CA SER A 97 -18.65 -17.27 -0.78
C SER A 97 -19.95 -16.50 -0.99
N VAL A 98 -19.91 -15.16 -0.93
CA VAL A 98 -21.04 -14.27 -1.22
C VAL A 98 -21.42 -14.39 -2.70
N ASN A 99 -20.47 -14.27 -3.62
CA ASN A 99 -20.73 -14.47 -5.05
C ASN A 99 -21.31 -15.86 -5.31
N ARG A 100 -20.77 -16.91 -4.67
CA ARG A 100 -21.30 -18.27 -4.77
C ARG A 100 -22.71 -18.36 -4.20
N GLN A 101 -23.00 -17.74 -3.06
CA GLN A 101 -24.34 -17.70 -2.46
C GLN A 101 -25.32 -16.88 -3.30
N GLU A 102 -24.90 -15.83 -4.00
CA GLU A 102 -25.76 -15.09 -4.92
C GLU A 102 -26.09 -15.91 -6.17
N LEU A 103 -25.12 -16.69 -6.66
CA LEU A 103 -25.29 -17.59 -7.80
C LEU A 103 -26.14 -18.82 -7.46
N LEU A 104 -26.02 -19.36 -6.25
CA LEU A 104 -26.74 -20.55 -5.79
C LEU A 104 -28.07 -20.24 -5.07
N GLY A 105 -28.17 -19.08 -4.42
CA GLY A 105 -29.30 -18.67 -3.58
C GLY A 105 -30.46 -18.04 -4.34
N ARG A 106 -30.28 -17.62 -5.59
CA ARG A 106 -31.36 -17.11 -6.45
C ARG A 106 -32.21 -18.20 -7.12
N ARG A 107 -32.37 -19.39 -6.51
CA ARG A 107 -33.19 -20.47 -7.10
C ARG A 107 -34.01 -21.24 -6.05
N PRO A 108 -35.27 -20.84 -5.76
CA PRO A 108 -36.23 -21.72 -5.11
C PRO A 108 -36.76 -22.82 -6.05
N HIS A 109 -36.51 -22.73 -7.36
CA HIS A 109 -37.01 -23.71 -8.31
C HIS A 109 -35.98 -24.01 -9.41
N HIS A 110 -35.40 -25.22 -9.33
CA HIS A 110 -35.07 -26.11 -10.44
C HIS A 110 -35.78 -25.78 -11.76
N THR A 111 -35.18 -24.92 -12.58
CA THR A 111 -35.41 -24.91 -14.02
C THR A 111 -34.04 -24.90 -14.67
N ALA A 112 -33.76 -25.97 -15.41
CA ALA A 112 -32.53 -26.16 -16.15
C ALA A 112 -32.29 -24.99 -17.10
N THR A 113 -31.36 -24.09 -16.77
CA THR A 113 -30.81 -23.15 -17.75
C THR A 113 -29.33 -23.46 -17.90
N PRO A 114 -28.88 -23.90 -19.10
CA PRO A 114 -27.48 -24.19 -19.36
C PRO A 114 -26.61 -22.94 -19.30
N ASP A 115 -25.38 -23.09 -18.81
CA ASP A 115 -24.27 -22.12 -18.66
C ASP A 115 -23.77 -21.46 -19.95
N ASN A 116 -24.64 -21.24 -20.94
CA ASN A 116 -24.29 -20.63 -22.21
C ASN A 116 -25.20 -19.41 -22.45
N PRO A 117 -24.68 -18.20 -22.70
CA PRO A 117 -25.49 -17.00 -22.99
C PRO A 117 -26.37 -17.12 -24.25
N TYR A 118 -26.23 -18.21 -25.01
CA TYR A 118 -27.07 -18.58 -26.15
C TYR A 118 -27.98 -19.80 -25.89
N SER A 119 -27.99 -20.38 -24.68
CA SER A 119 -28.70 -21.63 -24.39
C SER A 119 -30.22 -21.53 -24.50
N ASN A 120 -30.77 -20.32 -24.44
CA ASN A 120 -32.19 -20.05 -24.63
C ASN A 120 -32.50 -19.36 -25.96
N ALA A 121 -31.57 -19.37 -26.92
CA ALA A 121 -31.96 -19.33 -28.32
C ALA A 121 -32.68 -20.66 -28.56
N SER A 122 -33.99 -20.67 -28.28
CA SER A 122 -34.88 -21.70 -28.74
C SER A 122 -34.71 -21.75 -30.26
N VAL A 123 -33.85 -22.67 -30.70
CA VAL A 123 -34.09 -23.41 -31.93
C VAL A 123 -35.45 -24.01 -31.69
N ALA A 124 -36.49 -23.26 -32.06
CA ALA A 124 -37.85 -23.66 -31.91
C ALA A 124 -37.95 -24.96 -32.69
N ALA A 125 -37.99 -26.08 -31.97
CA ALA A 125 -38.53 -27.33 -32.45
C ALA A 125 -40.04 -27.10 -32.67
N ASN A 126 -40.34 -26.27 -33.66
CA ASN A 126 -41.62 -26.21 -34.31
C ASN A 126 -41.34 -26.73 -35.72
N ALA A 127 -41.77 -27.96 -35.97
CA ALA A 127 -41.59 -28.68 -37.21
C ALA A 127 -42.48 -28.08 -38.33
N ASN A 128 -42.28 -26.80 -38.65
CA ASN A 128 -42.89 -26.18 -39.83
C ASN A 128 -42.15 -24.92 -40.31
N VAL A 129 -40.82 -24.95 -40.29
CA VAL A 129 -40.03 -24.00 -41.09
C VAL A 129 -40.03 -24.49 -42.53
N SER A 130 -40.84 -23.84 -43.35
CA SER A 130 -40.86 -24.01 -44.80
C SER A 130 -39.48 -23.61 -45.36
N SER A 131 -38.62 -24.58 -45.59
CA SER A 131 -37.45 -24.38 -46.44
C SER A 131 -37.95 -24.33 -47.90
N PRO A 132 -37.45 -23.41 -48.74
CA PRO A 132 -37.82 -23.34 -50.16
C PRO A 132 -37.46 -24.59 -51.00
N TRP A 133 -36.90 -25.62 -50.36
CA TRP A 133 -36.35 -26.82 -51.00
C TRP A 133 -36.81 -28.14 -50.33
N ALA A 134 -37.77 -28.10 -49.40
CA ALA A 134 -38.33 -29.31 -48.79
C ALA A 134 -39.50 -29.90 -49.61
N PRO A 135 -39.65 -31.25 -49.69
CA PRO A 135 -40.79 -31.88 -50.34
C PRO A 135 -42.07 -31.60 -49.53
N LYS A 136 -43.15 -31.34 -50.25
CA LYS A 136 -44.41 -30.82 -49.72
C LYS A 136 -45.30 -31.96 -49.24
N GLU A 137 -45.41 -32.16 -47.93
CA GLU A 137 -46.50 -32.95 -47.34
C GLU A 137 -47.37 -32.09 -46.43
N GLY A 138 -48.67 -32.16 -46.67
CA GLY A 138 -49.67 -31.22 -46.20
C GLY A 138 -50.00 -31.35 -44.71
N GLY A 139 -50.24 -30.20 -44.08
CA GLY A 139 -50.71 -30.14 -42.70
C GLY A 139 -51.02 -28.72 -42.24
N GLN A 140 -52.27 -28.32 -42.41
CA GLN A 140 -53.06 -27.27 -41.75
C GLN A 140 -52.33 -26.23 -40.85
N SER A 141 -52.34 -24.97 -41.31
CA SER A 141 -51.83 -23.79 -40.62
C SER A 141 -52.81 -23.24 -39.57
N SER A 142 -52.39 -23.20 -38.31
CA SER A 142 -52.97 -22.42 -37.22
C SER A 142 -52.03 -21.27 -36.86
N LEU A 143 -52.51 -20.03 -36.97
CA LEU A 143 -51.77 -18.80 -36.69
C LEU A 143 -51.76 -18.50 -35.18
N SER A 144 -50.62 -18.65 -34.50
CA SER A 144 -50.42 -18.16 -33.11
C SER A 144 -49.44 -16.97 -33.09
N MET A 145 -49.99 -15.76 -33.06
CA MET A 145 -49.28 -14.48 -32.93
C MET A 145 -49.32 -14.02 -31.45
N GLN A 146 -48.56 -14.63 -30.52
CA GLN A 146 -48.54 -14.11 -29.13
C GLN A 146 -47.32 -14.44 -28.23
N SER A 147 -46.39 -15.32 -28.61
CA SER A 147 -45.36 -15.82 -27.66
C SER A 147 -43.95 -15.22 -27.78
N GLY A 148 -43.71 -14.31 -28.73
CA GLY A 148 -42.38 -13.72 -28.97
C GLY A 148 -42.06 -12.45 -28.15
N ASP A 149 -43.08 -11.72 -27.70
CA ASP A 149 -42.89 -10.40 -27.08
C ASP A 149 -42.38 -10.48 -25.65
N GLN A 150 -42.89 -11.42 -24.84
CA GLN A 150 -42.51 -11.56 -23.43
C GLN A 150 -41.04 -11.94 -23.23
N ALA A 151 -40.46 -12.70 -24.17
CA ALA A 151 -39.04 -13.08 -24.12
C ALA A 151 -38.12 -11.90 -24.48
N ARG A 152 -38.54 -11.04 -25.43
CA ARG A 152 -37.81 -9.82 -25.79
C ARG A 152 -37.89 -8.74 -24.72
N GLU A 153 -39.08 -8.53 -24.15
CA GLU A 153 -39.30 -7.57 -23.06
C GLU A 153 -38.43 -7.91 -21.84
N ASN A 154 -38.41 -9.18 -21.43
CA ASN A 154 -37.58 -9.63 -20.33
C ASN A 154 -36.06 -9.49 -20.60
N HIS A 155 -35.63 -9.59 -21.86
CA HIS A 155 -34.24 -9.35 -22.25
C HIS A 155 -33.87 -7.87 -22.14
N ALA A 156 -34.74 -6.99 -22.65
CA ALA A 156 -34.54 -5.54 -22.60
C ALA A 156 -34.53 -5.00 -21.16
N LEU A 157 -35.42 -5.49 -20.29
CA LEU A 157 -35.46 -5.11 -18.88
C LEU A 157 -34.21 -5.59 -18.12
N ARG A 158 -33.69 -6.77 -18.46
CA ARG A 158 -32.45 -7.28 -17.86
C ARG A 158 -31.23 -6.50 -18.32
N GLU A 159 -31.17 -6.11 -19.59
CA GLU A 159 -30.12 -5.24 -20.13
C GLU A 159 -30.16 -3.86 -19.46
N GLN A 160 -31.33 -3.24 -19.33
CA GLN A 160 -31.47 -1.96 -18.63
C GLN A 160 -31.01 -2.03 -17.17
N ASN A 161 -31.40 -3.07 -16.44
CA ASN A 161 -30.95 -3.26 -15.06
C ASN A 161 -29.44 -3.54 -14.98
N PHE A 162 -28.88 -4.29 -15.92
CA PHE A 162 -27.44 -4.51 -16.01
C PHE A 162 -26.68 -3.21 -16.28
N PHE A 163 -27.16 -2.39 -17.23
CA PHE A 163 -26.55 -1.10 -17.54
C PHE A 163 -26.65 -0.12 -16.36
N ALA A 164 -27.79 -0.06 -15.69
CA ALA A 164 -27.98 0.81 -14.52
C ALA A 164 -27.05 0.43 -13.35
N ASN A 165 -26.95 -0.87 -13.04
CA ASN A 165 -26.06 -1.36 -11.97
C ASN A 165 -24.58 -1.21 -12.35
N THR A 166 -24.24 -1.37 -13.63
CA THR A 166 -22.86 -1.18 -14.10
C THR A 166 -22.47 0.30 -14.05
N HIS A 167 -23.37 1.20 -14.43
CA HIS A 167 -23.13 2.64 -14.39
C HIS A 167 -22.85 3.13 -12.97
N THR A 168 -23.67 2.73 -11.99
CA THR A 168 -23.47 3.12 -10.59
C THR A 168 -22.18 2.54 -10.01
N ALA A 169 -21.84 1.28 -10.35
CA ALA A 169 -20.58 0.68 -9.94
C ALA A 169 -19.35 1.36 -10.58
N LEU A 170 -19.45 1.77 -11.85
CA LEU A 170 -18.38 2.50 -12.54
C LEU A 170 -18.17 3.89 -11.95
N ASP A 171 -19.25 4.62 -11.66
CA ASP A 171 -19.18 5.95 -11.02
C ASP A 171 -18.50 5.88 -9.66
N GLU A 172 -18.85 4.89 -8.83
CA GLU A 172 -18.22 4.65 -7.53
C GLU A 172 -16.72 4.34 -7.69
N TYR A 173 -16.35 3.51 -8.66
CA TYR A 173 -14.94 3.22 -8.95
C TYR A 173 -14.17 4.45 -9.44
N LEU A 174 -14.82 5.30 -10.23
CA LEU A 174 -14.21 6.48 -10.83
C LEU A 174 -14.03 7.59 -9.79
N ALA A 175 -15.04 7.85 -8.96
CA ALA A 175 -14.96 8.75 -7.81
C ALA A 175 -13.86 8.32 -6.83
N ARG A 176 -13.76 7.02 -6.58
CA ARG A 176 -12.72 6.43 -5.76
C ARG A 176 -11.33 6.53 -6.38
N GLY A 177 -11.22 6.33 -7.70
CA GLY A 177 -9.98 6.54 -8.45
C GLY A 177 -9.52 7.99 -8.38
N GLN A 178 -10.45 8.95 -8.48
CA GLN A 178 -10.17 10.38 -8.32
C GLN A 178 -9.69 10.73 -6.91
N ALA A 179 -10.31 10.16 -5.87
CA ALA A 179 -9.88 10.38 -4.49
C ALA A 179 -8.45 9.84 -4.23
N VAL A 180 -8.13 8.66 -4.75
CA VAL A 180 -6.78 8.07 -4.64
C VAL A 180 -5.75 8.90 -5.43
N LEU A 181 -6.08 9.34 -6.64
CA LEU A 181 -5.20 10.19 -7.44
C LEU A 181 -4.98 11.57 -6.79
N GLY A 182 -6.02 12.12 -6.15
CA GLY A 182 -5.94 13.35 -5.35
C GLY A 182 -4.98 13.20 -4.17
N ASP A 183 -5.09 12.10 -3.42
CA ASP A 183 -4.20 11.81 -2.29
C ASP A 183 -2.75 11.59 -2.75
N LEU A 184 -2.52 10.89 -3.87
CA LEU A 184 -1.19 10.74 -4.46
C LEU A 184 -0.58 12.09 -4.91
N GLY A 185 -1.41 12.98 -5.47
CA GLY A 185 -1.01 14.34 -5.81
C GLY A 185 -0.61 15.16 -4.58
N GLN A 186 -1.37 15.05 -3.50
CA GLN A 186 -1.11 15.71 -2.22
C GLN A 186 0.15 15.14 -1.53
N GLN A 187 0.35 13.82 -1.58
CA GLN A 187 1.57 13.16 -1.09
C GLN A 187 2.81 13.59 -1.87
N ARG A 188 2.71 13.85 -3.18
CA ARG A 188 3.82 14.40 -4.00
C ARG A 188 4.21 15.80 -3.53
N GLU A 189 3.24 16.64 -3.18
CA GLU A 189 3.49 18.00 -2.67
C GLU A 189 4.21 17.95 -1.31
N ILE A 190 3.81 17.02 -0.43
CA ILE A 190 4.46 16.77 0.87
C ILE A 190 5.88 16.21 0.70
N LEU A 191 6.09 15.31 -0.28
CA LEU A 191 7.42 14.78 -0.62
C LEU A 191 8.35 15.87 -1.16
N LYS A 192 7.86 16.79 -2.00
CA LYS A 192 8.63 17.96 -2.43
C LYS A 192 9.00 18.87 -1.25
N GLY A 193 8.07 19.10 -0.32
CA GLY A 193 8.34 19.85 0.91
C GLY A 193 9.42 19.18 1.77
N THR A 194 9.40 17.86 1.85
CA THR A 194 10.39 17.06 2.58
C THR A 194 11.75 17.06 1.89
N GLN A 195 11.81 16.92 0.55
CA GLN A 195 13.04 17.04 -0.24
C GLN A 195 13.67 18.42 -0.06
N LYS A 196 12.86 19.49 -0.12
CA LYS A 196 13.33 20.87 0.08
C LYS A 196 13.90 21.06 1.50
N ARG A 197 13.27 20.45 2.50
CA ARG A 197 13.80 20.40 3.88
C ARG A 197 15.07 19.59 3.97
N LEU A 198 15.15 18.43 3.31
CA LEU A 198 16.34 17.58 3.31
C LEU A 198 17.53 18.29 2.65
N TYR A 199 17.29 19.03 1.57
CA TYR A 199 18.32 19.86 0.91
C TYR A 199 18.78 21.01 1.83
N SER A 200 17.84 21.65 2.55
CA SER A 200 18.20 22.66 3.57
C SER A 200 18.95 22.07 4.78
N VAL A 201 18.64 20.82 5.15
CA VAL A 201 19.31 20.07 6.21
C VAL A 201 20.68 19.59 5.75
N ALA A 202 20.83 19.19 4.49
CA ALA A 202 22.12 18.87 3.89
C ALA A 202 23.02 20.13 3.81
N ASN A 203 22.45 21.30 3.49
CA ASN A 203 23.18 22.57 3.51
C ASN A 203 23.60 22.98 4.94
N THR A 204 22.80 22.67 5.97
CA THR A 204 23.14 22.95 7.37
C THR A 204 24.00 21.85 8.04
N LEU A 205 23.97 20.62 7.52
CA LEU A 205 24.93 19.57 7.85
C LEU A 205 26.28 19.79 7.14
N GLY A 206 26.30 20.44 5.97
CA GLY A 206 27.51 20.98 5.35
C GLY A 206 28.20 22.00 6.27
N VAL A 207 27.41 22.88 6.90
CA VAL A 207 27.89 23.77 7.97
C VAL A 207 28.30 22.99 9.23
N SER A 208 27.68 21.84 9.53
CA SER A 208 28.10 20.98 10.65
C SER A 208 29.42 20.24 10.39
N GLY A 209 29.77 19.97 9.13
CA GLY A 209 31.06 19.41 8.72
C GLY A 209 32.22 20.38 8.99
N ASP A 210 32.00 21.68 8.80
CA ASP A 210 32.98 22.71 9.16
C ASP A 210 33.15 22.83 10.68
N THR A 211 32.08 22.67 11.46
CA THR A 211 32.17 22.59 12.93
C THR A 211 32.92 21.34 13.38
N ILE A 212 32.69 20.19 12.73
CA ILE A 212 33.41 18.93 12.97
C ILE A 212 34.90 19.09 12.64
N ARG A 213 35.24 19.69 11.49
CA ARG A 213 36.63 20.01 11.13
C ARG A 213 37.26 21.04 12.07
N MET A 214 36.48 21.99 12.57
CA MET A 214 36.96 22.98 13.56
C MET A 214 37.33 22.30 14.88
N ILE A 215 36.57 21.29 15.32
CA ILE A 215 36.87 20.52 16.53
C ILE A 215 38.12 19.65 16.33
N GLU A 216 38.25 18.97 15.18
CA GLU A 216 39.43 18.17 14.87
C GLU A 216 40.72 19.03 14.80
N ARG A 217 40.60 20.28 14.29
CA ARG A 217 41.71 21.23 14.25
C ARG A 217 42.16 21.69 15.65
N ARG A 218 41.21 21.93 16.57
CA ARG A 218 41.53 22.29 17.96
C ARG A 218 42.28 21.16 18.68
N ALA A 219 41.86 19.91 18.49
CA ALA A 219 42.56 18.76 19.08
C ALA A 219 43.99 18.59 18.54
N LYS A 220 44.23 18.87 17.25
CA LYS A 220 45.59 18.86 16.68
C LYS A 220 46.46 20.00 17.20
N GLN A 221 45.90 21.19 17.37
CA GLN A 221 46.61 22.34 17.95
C GLN A 221 46.99 22.10 19.42
N ASP A 222 46.08 21.52 20.20
CA ASP A 222 46.31 21.21 21.62
C ASP A 222 47.48 20.22 21.81
N LYS A 223 47.58 19.23 20.91
CA LYS A 223 48.71 18.28 20.87
C LYS A 223 50.06 18.98 20.62
N TRP A 224 50.05 20.03 19.80
CA TRP A 224 51.25 20.80 19.48
C TRP A 224 51.68 21.69 20.64
N ILE A 225 50.72 22.32 21.32
CA ILE A 225 50.94 23.11 22.54
C ILE A 225 51.51 22.25 23.68
N PHE A 226 51.00 21.02 23.83
CA PHE A 226 51.56 20.06 24.79
C PHE A 226 53.03 19.75 24.50
N TRP A 227 53.37 19.44 23.25
CA TRP A 227 54.75 19.13 22.86
C TRP A 227 55.69 20.33 23.02
N ALA A 228 55.23 21.54 22.70
CA ALA A 228 55.99 22.76 22.94
C ALA A 228 56.28 22.98 24.44
N GLY A 229 55.31 22.72 25.31
CA GLY A 229 55.49 22.79 26.76
C GLY A 229 56.54 21.79 27.28
N VAL A 230 56.56 20.57 26.75
CA VAL A 230 57.57 19.55 27.09
C VAL A 230 58.97 20.02 26.72
N VAL A 231 59.16 20.57 25.51
CA VAL A 231 60.47 21.07 25.06
C VAL A 231 60.97 22.22 25.92
N ILE A 232 60.10 23.18 26.25
CA ILE A 232 60.44 24.32 27.13
C ILE A 232 60.84 23.83 28.52
N PHE A 233 60.10 22.87 29.08
CA PHE A 233 60.40 22.30 30.40
C PHE A 233 61.78 21.64 30.44
N PHE A 234 62.11 20.79 29.46
CA PHE A 234 63.43 20.17 29.36
C PHE A 234 64.54 21.20 29.13
N GLY A 235 64.30 22.23 28.31
CA GLY A 235 65.25 23.33 28.10
C GLY A 235 65.52 24.10 29.39
N PHE A 236 64.50 24.36 30.19
CA PHE A 236 64.65 25.00 31.50
C PHE A 236 65.47 24.15 32.47
N CYS A 237 65.15 22.85 32.60
CA CYS A 237 65.94 21.93 33.43
C CYS A 237 67.42 21.87 32.99
N TRP A 238 67.67 21.84 31.68
CA TRP A 238 69.02 21.85 31.14
C TRP A 238 69.76 23.14 31.48
N LEU A 239 69.11 24.30 31.35
CA LEU A 239 69.70 25.60 31.64
C LEU A 239 70.06 25.73 33.13
N VAL A 240 69.19 25.27 34.03
CA VAL A 240 69.48 25.23 35.48
C VAL A 240 70.68 24.33 35.77
N LEU A 241 70.74 23.12 35.19
CA LEU A 241 71.87 22.21 35.39
C LEU A 241 73.18 22.76 34.82
N HIS A 242 73.14 23.52 33.73
CA HIS A 242 74.34 24.10 33.12
C HIS A 242 74.86 25.31 33.92
N TYR A 243 73.97 26.14 34.47
CA TYR A 243 74.37 27.37 35.17
C TYR A 243 74.68 27.17 36.66
N LEU A 244 74.16 26.10 37.27
CA LEU A 244 74.42 25.75 38.67
C LEU A 244 75.60 24.77 38.84
N ARG A 245 76.28 24.39 37.76
CA ARG A 245 77.45 23.49 37.75
C ARG A 245 78.72 24.23 37.38
#